data_AF-A0A2U3K890-F1
#
_entry.id   AF-A0A2U3K890-F1
#
_cell.length_a   1.000
_cell.length_b   1.000
_cell.length_c   1.000
_cell.angle_alpha   90.00
_cell.angle_beta   90.00
_cell.angle_gamma   90.00
#
_symmetry.space_group_name_H-M   'P 1'
#
loop_
_entity.id
_entity.type
_entity.pdbx_description
1 polymer ?
#
loop_
_entity_poly.entity_id
_entity_poly.type
_entity_poly.pdbx_seq_one_letter_code
_entity_poly.pdbx_strand_id
1 'polypeptide(L)'
;MKNIVGKSLYSRVSSGAKCRILTVSPMLDMQKNERIYFCEINEWDKVYYQALSETKVWDYYSEQNDQDLKSLYDNIEHTVPMNVDRVALQEIRSTRAAVGLLKIIQDGHDGVITTCHAATPHQELTDFVLDKLKEVDSIGNKPKIIRQTRREWLAEGRRRFGDDMNDWKFKCPQCGRINLVGEFEKYYMSGSSAFNHCIGYFLHPEGGCNWKTNGISSPNGQMKVMVRENGREFEVFEFADIKVE
;
A
#
# COMPACT_ATOMS: atom_id res chain seq x y z
N MET A 1 15.08 29.49 -9.70
CA MET A 1 14.10 28.56 -9.11
C MET A 1 13.09 28.19 -10.18
N LYS A 2 12.76 26.90 -10.33
CA LYS A 2 11.66 26.47 -11.21
C LYS A 2 10.38 27.19 -10.77
N ASN A 3 9.56 27.65 -11.73
CA ASN A 3 8.31 28.33 -11.43
C ASN A 3 7.36 27.36 -10.68
N ILE A 4 7.21 27.54 -9.38
CA ILE A 4 6.33 26.74 -8.52
C ILE A 4 4.91 27.31 -8.45
N VAL A 5 4.65 28.46 -9.09
CA VAL A 5 3.31 29.04 -9.21
C VAL A 5 2.41 28.07 -9.99
N GLY A 6 1.21 27.85 -9.46
CA GLY A 6 0.23 26.89 -9.98
C GLY A 6 0.40 25.46 -9.45
N LYS A 7 1.52 25.14 -8.77
CA LYS A 7 1.72 23.82 -8.17
C LYS A 7 0.98 23.70 -6.84
N SER A 8 0.50 22.48 -6.56
CA SER A 8 0.01 22.08 -5.24
C SER A 8 1.12 21.37 -4.49
N LEU A 9 1.41 21.83 -3.28
CA LEU A 9 2.35 21.27 -2.33
C LEU A 9 1.56 20.60 -1.18
N TYR A 10 2.12 19.61 -0.52
CA TYR A 10 1.43 18.87 0.55
C TYR A 10 2.13 19.08 1.89
N SER A 11 1.35 19.38 2.94
CA SER A 11 1.88 19.62 4.27
C SER A 11 2.71 18.45 4.81
N ARG A 12 3.88 18.75 5.39
CA ARG A 12 4.69 17.77 6.15
C ARG A 12 4.14 17.49 7.55
N VAL A 13 3.31 18.40 8.06
CA VAL A 13 2.91 18.43 9.48
C VAL A 13 1.43 18.12 9.71
N SER A 14 0.59 18.21 8.68
CA SER A 14 -0.84 17.92 8.77
C SER A 14 -1.27 17.00 7.63
N SER A 15 -1.72 15.80 7.99
CA SER A 15 -2.18 14.79 7.03
C SER A 15 -3.38 15.31 6.25
N GLY A 16 -3.21 15.57 4.95
CA GLY A 16 -4.29 16.01 4.07
C GLY A 16 -4.33 17.52 3.78
N ALA A 17 -3.51 18.33 4.46
CA ALA A 17 -3.39 19.75 4.13
C ALA A 17 -2.63 19.96 2.82
N LYS A 18 -3.21 20.70 1.87
CA LYS A 18 -2.63 21.03 0.56
C LYS A 18 -2.44 22.53 0.43
N CYS A 19 -1.31 22.98 -0.10
CA CYS A 19 -0.98 24.38 -0.33
C CYS A 19 -0.72 24.61 -1.81
N ARG A 20 -1.64 25.30 -2.50
CA ARG A 20 -1.47 25.70 -3.90
C ARG A 20 -0.91 27.10 -3.97
N ILE A 21 0.23 27.27 -4.64
CA ILE A 21 0.84 28.59 -4.84
C ILE A 21 0.11 29.31 -5.96
N LEU A 22 -0.55 30.42 -5.64
CA LEU A 22 -1.30 31.21 -6.61
C LEU A 22 -0.42 32.23 -7.32
N THR A 23 0.46 32.89 -6.55
CA THR A 23 1.44 33.85 -7.06
C THR A 23 2.55 34.09 -6.04
N VAL A 24 3.63 34.75 -6.47
CA VAL A 24 4.75 35.15 -5.62
C VAL A 24 4.93 36.66 -5.72
N SER A 25 5.17 37.30 -4.57
CA SER A 25 5.51 38.72 -4.53
C SER A 25 6.76 38.97 -5.36
N PRO A 26 6.76 40.00 -6.24
CA PRO A 26 7.95 40.39 -6.98
C PRO A 26 9.01 41.04 -6.06
N MET A 27 8.60 41.49 -4.88
CA MET A 27 9.46 42.10 -3.87
C MET A 27 9.70 41.13 -2.71
N LEU A 28 10.92 41.16 -2.18
CA LEU A 28 11.25 40.49 -0.93
C LEU A 28 10.60 41.24 0.24
N ASP A 29 10.21 40.49 1.27
CA ASP A 29 9.96 41.08 2.58
C ASP A 29 11.26 41.72 3.08
N MET A 30 11.27 43.04 3.21
CA MET A 30 12.48 43.79 3.58
C MET A 30 12.97 43.52 5.00
N GLN A 31 12.11 43.02 5.90
CA GLN A 31 12.49 42.71 7.28
C GLN A 31 13.07 41.30 7.39
N LYS A 32 12.58 40.35 6.59
CA LYS A 32 12.97 38.93 6.65
C LYS A 32 13.91 38.51 5.52
N ASN A 33 14.08 39.33 4.50
CA ASN A 33 14.83 39.02 3.28
C ASN A 33 14.36 37.73 2.58
N GLU A 34 13.05 37.46 2.63
CA GLU A 34 12.42 36.26 2.06
C GLU A 34 11.37 36.63 1.02
N ARG A 35 11.14 35.74 0.05
CA ARG A 35 9.99 35.88 -0.86
C ARG A 35 8.68 35.60 -0.11
N ILE A 36 7.64 36.33 -0.45
CA ILE A 36 6.29 36.08 0.03
C ILE A 36 5.48 35.40 -1.06
N TYR A 37 4.87 34.27 -0.74
CA TYR A 37 4.01 33.49 -1.63
C TYR A 37 2.57 33.63 -1.18
N PHE A 38 1.66 33.84 -2.13
CA PHE A 38 0.22 33.88 -1.86
C PHE A 38 -0.34 32.51 -2.20
N CYS A 39 -0.87 31.84 -1.18
CA CYS A 39 -1.23 30.44 -1.25
C CYS A 39 -2.70 30.22 -0.91
N GLU A 40 -3.30 29.23 -1.58
CA GLU A 40 -4.56 28.60 -1.20
C GLU A 40 -4.24 27.33 -0.40
N ILE A 41 -4.70 27.27 0.85
CA ILE A 41 -4.49 26.14 1.75
C ILE A 41 -5.82 25.41 1.92
N ASN A 42 -5.87 24.13 1.56
CA ASN A 42 -7.01 23.25 1.77
C ASN A 42 -6.70 22.30 2.93
N GLU A 43 -7.47 22.37 4.02
CA GLU A 43 -7.31 21.53 5.20
C GLU A 43 -8.68 21.20 5.80
N TRP A 44 -8.96 19.91 6.03
CA TRP A 44 -10.23 19.41 6.58
C TRP A 44 -11.48 19.98 5.89
N ASP A 45 -11.50 19.92 4.56
CA ASP A 45 -12.57 20.44 3.69
C ASP A 45 -12.80 21.96 3.79
N LYS A 46 -11.86 22.70 4.37
CA LYS A 46 -11.88 24.17 4.42
C LYS A 46 -10.75 24.73 3.58
N VAL A 47 -11.04 25.85 2.92
CA VAL A 47 -10.09 26.57 2.07
C VAL A 47 -9.76 27.91 2.72
N TYR A 48 -8.46 28.18 2.86
CA TYR A 48 -7.91 29.42 3.41
C TYR A 48 -6.97 30.06 2.40
N TYR A 49 -6.89 31.38 2.41
CA TYR A 49 -5.92 32.12 1.61
C TYR A 49 -4.93 32.80 2.54
N GLN A 50 -3.64 32.52 2.37
CA GLN A 50 -2.60 33.03 3.26
C GLN A 50 -1.36 33.47 2.48
N ALA A 51 -0.77 34.58 2.92
CA ALA A 51 0.59 34.96 2.54
C ALA A 51 1.58 34.19 3.42
N LEU A 52 2.38 33.33 2.81
CA LEU A 52 3.42 32.55 3.46
C LEU A 52 4.79 33.09 3.08
N SER A 53 5.69 33.13 4.06
CA SER A 53 7.10 33.38 3.74
C SER A 53 7.70 32.15 3.04
N GLU A 54 8.80 32.34 2.33
CA GLU A 54 9.49 31.26 1.62
C GLU A 54 9.76 30.06 2.51
N THR A 55 10.29 30.30 3.72
CA THR A 55 10.52 29.26 4.73
C THR A 55 9.23 28.51 5.09
N LYS A 56 8.10 29.22 5.24
CA LYS A 56 6.80 28.62 5.54
C LYS A 56 6.19 27.83 4.38
N VAL A 57 6.51 28.19 3.14
CA VAL A 57 6.09 27.39 1.96
C VAL A 57 6.80 26.03 1.95
N TRP A 58 8.04 25.96 2.42
CA TRP A 58 8.79 24.70 2.50
C TRP A 58 8.22 23.73 3.54
N ASP A 59 7.50 24.20 4.57
CA ASP A 59 6.72 23.34 5.48
C ASP A 59 5.64 22.54 4.71
N TYR A 60 5.18 23.07 3.57
CA TYR A 60 4.25 22.41 2.64
C TYR A 60 4.95 21.69 1.48
N TYR A 61 6.27 21.76 1.37
CA TYR A 61 7.00 21.00 0.37
C TYR A 61 7.24 19.57 0.86
N SER A 62 6.18 18.76 0.89
CA SER A 62 6.30 17.30 0.98
C SER A 62 7.06 16.75 -0.23
N GLU A 63 7.91 15.75 0.02
CA GLU A 63 8.73 15.02 -0.95
C GLU A 63 7.94 14.41 -2.12
N GLN A 64 6.61 14.43 -2.11
CA GLN A 64 5.77 14.11 -3.27
C GLN A 64 6.07 14.97 -4.51
N ASN A 65 6.69 16.15 -4.36
CA ASN A 65 7.11 16.97 -5.50
C ASN A 65 8.56 16.75 -5.95
N ASP A 66 9.38 16.00 -5.21
CA ASP A 66 10.80 15.90 -5.52
C ASP A 66 11.17 14.75 -6.46
N GLN A 67 10.33 13.74 -6.68
CA GLN A 67 10.64 12.71 -7.68
C GLN A 67 9.40 12.16 -8.39
N ASP A 68 9.39 12.37 -9.71
CA ASP A 68 8.72 11.56 -10.74
C ASP A 68 9.18 10.08 -10.71
N LEU A 69 9.10 9.41 -9.57
CA LEU A 69 9.41 8.00 -9.46
C LEU A 69 8.20 7.28 -8.89
N LYS A 70 7.77 6.24 -9.61
CA LYS A 70 7.27 5.01 -9.00
C LYS A 70 7.92 4.85 -7.62
N SER A 71 7.12 4.61 -6.59
CA SER A 71 7.67 4.57 -5.24
C SER A 71 8.88 3.63 -5.23
N LEU A 72 9.94 3.93 -4.48
CA LEU A 72 11.10 3.03 -4.38
C LEU A 72 10.67 1.58 -4.06
N TYR A 73 9.55 1.46 -3.34
CA TYR A 73 8.83 0.22 -3.11
C TYR A 73 8.29 -0.45 -4.39
N ASP A 74 7.70 0.29 -5.33
CA ASP A 74 7.26 -0.24 -6.63
C ASP A 74 8.48 -0.77 -7.43
N ASN A 75 9.63 -0.09 -7.36
CA ASN A 75 10.86 -0.59 -7.98
C ASN A 75 11.36 -1.88 -7.31
N ILE A 76 11.26 -1.97 -5.98
CA ILE A 76 11.55 -3.20 -5.24
C ILE A 76 10.64 -4.35 -5.69
N GLU A 77 9.32 -4.12 -5.81
CA GLU A 77 8.37 -5.15 -6.28
C GLU A 77 8.65 -5.63 -7.69
N HIS A 78 9.19 -4.78 -8.56
CA HIS A 78 9.63 -5.18 -9.91
C HIS A 78 10.99 -5.89 -9.93
N THR A 79 11.81 -5.73 -8.89
CA THR A 79 13.15 -6.32 -8.83
C THR A 79 13.12 -7.76 -8.32
N VAL A 80 12.20 -8.08 -7.40
CA VAL A 80 12.06 -9.44 -6.83
C VAL A 80 11.88 -10.53 -7.90
N PRO A 81 11.04 -10.36 -8.94
CA PRO A 81 10.88 -11.36 -10.01
C PRO A 81 12.11 -11.53 -10.92
N MET A 82 13.08 -10.62 -10.85
CA MET A 82 14.22 -10.60 -11.78
C MET A 82 15.35 -11.57 -11.37
N ASN A 83 15.19 -12.32 -10.27
CA ASN A 83 16.16 -13.30 -9.78
C ASN A 83 17.59 -12.72 -9.67
N VAL A 84 17.69 -11.51 -9.14
CA VAL A 84 18.96 -10.81 -8.92
C VAL A 84 19.67 -11.38 -7.69
N ASP A 85 20.99 -11.48 -7.69
CA ASP A 85 21.70 -11.93 -6.48
C ASP A 85 21.72 -10.84 -5.39
N ARG A 86 21.92 -9.59 -5.79
CA ARG A 86 21.96 -8.43 -4.88
C ARG A 86 21.20 -7.23 -5.43
N VAL A 87 20.64 -6.43 -4.53
CA VAL A 87 19.95 -5.19 -4.88
C VAL A 87 20.72 -4.00 -4.32
N ALA A 88 21.10 -3.07 -5.18
CA ALA A 88 21.70 -1.80 -4.78
C ALA A 88 20.66 -0.68 -4.96
N LEU A 89 20.28 -0.03 -3.85
CA LEU A 89 19.40 1.13 -3.86
C LEU A 89 20.17 2.38 -3.44
N GLN A 90 19.78 3.52 -3.97
CA GLN A 90 20.50 4.75 -3.71
C GLN A 90 20.32 5.19 -2.25
N GLU A 91 19.08 5.27 -1.76
CA GLU A 91 18.77 5.79 -0.44
C GLU A 91 17.40 5.31 0.05
N ILE A 92 17.28 4.98 1.34
CA ILE A 92 16.01 4.72 2.01
C ILE A 92 15.53 6.03 2.64
N ARG A 93 14.34 6.50 2.22
CA ARG A 93 13.69 7.69 2.79
C ARG A 93 12.35 7.43 3.45
N SER A 94 11.87 6.18 3.39
CA SER A 94 10.57 5.83 3.96
C SER A 94 10.59 4.46 4.63
N THR A 95 9.75 4.35 5.64
CA THR A 95 9.51 3.12 6.39
C THR A 95 9.00 1.99 5.48
N ARG A 96 8.26 2.31 4.43
CA ARG A 96 7.78 1.35 3.42
C ARG A 96 8.90 0.81 2.53
N ALA A 97 9.79 1.69 2.05
CA ALA A 97 10.96 1.26 1.28
C ALA A 97 11.88 0.35 2.10
N ALA A 98 12.08 0.69 3.37
CA ALA A 98 12.87 -0.11 4.30
C ALA A 98 12.30 -1.53 4.51
N VAL A 99 10.96 -1.68 4.58
CA VAL A 99 10.31 -3.01 4.62
C VAL A 99 10.52 -3.78 3.33
N GLY A 100 10.39 -3.13 2.17
CA GLY A 100 10.64 -3.77 0.88
C GLY A 100 12.03 -4.39 0.83
N LEU A 101 13.02 -3.73 1.42
CA LEU A 101 14.39 -4.24 1.49
C LEU A 101 14.56 -5.44 2.41
N LEU A 102 13.96 -5.42 3.60
CA LEU A 102 13.97 -6.59 4.47
C LEU A 102 13.29 -7.78 3.81
N LYS A 103 12.25 -7.54 3.01
CA LYS A 103 11.57 -8.58 2.25
C LYS A 103 12.46 -9.18 1.16
N ILE A 104 13.21 -8.37 0.42
CA ILE A 104 14.23 -8.86 -0.53
C ILE A 104 15.20 -9.81 0.18
N ILE A 105 15.71 -9.44 1.35
CA ILE A 105 16.63 -10.29 2.11
C ILE A 105 15.92 -11.59 2.55
N GLN A 106 14.67 -11.51 3.00
CA GLN A 106 13.88 -12.67 3.41
C GLN A 106 13.55 -13.61 2.26
N ASP A 107 13.33 -13.09 1.06
CA ASP A 107 13.01 -13.84 -0.16
C ASP A 107 14.24 -14.60 -0.73
N GLY A 108 15.42 -14.47 -0.09
CA GLY A 108 16.60 -15.28 -0.37
C GLY A 108 17.65 -14.61 -1.26
N HIS A 109 17.52 -13.31 -1.51
CA HIS A 109 18.56 -12.53 -2.17
C HIS A 109 19.77 -12.36 -1.23
N ASP A 110 21.00 -12.47 -1.76
CA ASP A 110 22.26 -12.46 -1.00
C ASP A 110 22.50 -11.16 -0.22
N GLY A 111 21.79 -10.08 -0.57
CA GLY A 111 21.75 -8.89 0.25
C GLY A 111 21.36 -7.63 -0.49
N VAL A 112 21.17 -6.59 0.31
CA VAL A 112 20.82 -5.24 -0.15
C VAL A 112 21.93 -4.27 0.28
N ILE A 113 22.34 -3.39 -0.63
CA ILE A 113 23.22 -2.26 -0.32
C ILE A 113 22.44 -0.97 -0.52
N THR A 114 22.45 -0.09 0.47
CA THR A 114 21.71 1.17 0.43
C THR A 114 22.32 2.19 1.38
N THR A 115 21.92 3.46 1.22
CA THR A 115 22.23 4.53 2.16
C THR A 115 20.99 4.97 2.95
N CYS A 116 21.22 5.55 4.12
CA CYS A 116 20.19 6.22 4.94
C CYS A 116 20.86 7.41 5.65
N HIS A 117 20.07 8.45 5.92
CA HIS A 117 20.58 9.66 6.55
C HIS A 117 20.61 9.56 8.07
N ALA A 118 21.66 8.91 8.58
CA ALA A 118 21.93 8.70 9.99
C ALA A 118 22.81 9.81 10.59
N ALA A 119 22.44 10.33 11.78
CA ALA A 119 23.45 11.00 12.62
C ALA A 119 24.36 9.99 13.33
N THR A 120 23.82 8.81 13.69
CA THR A 120 24.60 7.67 14.21
C THR A 120 23.99 6.34 13.75
N PRO A 121 24.78 5.26 13.64
CA PRO A 121 24.25 3.93 13.29
C PRO A 121 23.17 3.41 14.26
N HIS A 122 23.29 3.73 15.55
CA HIS A 122 22.31 3.33 16.57
C HIS A 122 20.99 4.08 16.41
N GLN A 123 21.04 5.36 16.07
CA GLN A 123 19.87 6.19 15.87
C GLN A 123 19.02 5.68 14.71
N GLU A 124 19.63 5.32 13.57
CA GLU A 124 18.87 4.72 12.46
C GLU A 124 18.21 3.41 12.83
N LEU A 125 18.94 2.51 13.51
CA LEU A 125 18.36 1.23 13.92
C LEU A 125 17.19 1.44 14.88
N THR A 126 17.32 2.43 15.77
CA THR A 126 16.29 2.76 16.77
C THR A 126 15.10 3.43 16.13
N ASP A 127 15.30 4.44 15.28
CA ASP A 127 14.23 5.16 14.59
C ASP A 127 13.51 4.22 13.62
N PHE A 128 14.24 3.36 12.90
CA PHE A 128 13.67 2.32 12.06
C PHE A 128 12.78 1.35 12.87
N VAL A 129 13.27 0.85 14.01
CA VAL A 129 12.51 -0.08 14.86
C VAL A 129 11.35 0.62 15.59
N LEU A 130 11.53 1.83 16.07
CA LEU A 130 10.51 2.59 16.79
C LEU A 130 9.41 3.11 15.85
N ASP A 131 9.76 3.59 14.65
CA ASP A 131 8.75 3.95 13.66
C ASP A 131 8.05 2.71 13.10
N LYS A 132 8.72 1.54 13.06
CA LYS A 132 8.04 0.25 12.85
C LYS A 132 7.03 -0.06 13.94
N LEU A 133 7.38 0.14 15.20
CA LEU A 133 6.45 -0.09 16.32
C LEU A 133 5.28 0.90 16.28
N LYS A 134 5.51 2.17 15.93
CA LYS A 134 4.45 3.18 15.76
C LYS A 134 3.57 2.93 14.53
N GLU A 135 4.11 2.43 13.41
CA GLU A 135 3.30 1.99 12.26
C GLU A 135 2.43 0.78 12.63
N VAL A 136 2.97 -0.17 13.42
CA VAL A 136 2.20 -1.32 13.92
C VAL A 136 1.08 -0.88 14.86
N ASP A 137 1.26 0.19 15.63
CA ASP A 137 0.24 0.75 16.54
C ASP A 137 -0.75 1.70 15.84
N SER A 138 -0.36 2.41 14.77
CA SER A 138 -1.22 3.33 14.00
C SER A 138 -2.01 2.64 12.88
N ILE A 139 -1.62 1.43 12.48
CA ILE A 139 -2.53 0.49 11.82
C ILE A 139 -3.43 -0.09 12.93
N GLY A 140 -4.36 0.73 13.41
CA GLY A 140 -5.41 0.38 14.38
C GLY A 140 -6.42 -0.65 13.86
N ASN A 141 -6.01 -1.52 12.94
CA ASN A 141 -6.73 -2.70 12.55
C ASN A 141 -5.67 -3.82 12.42
N LYS A 142 -5.23 -4.37 13.56
CA LYS A 142 -4.55 -5.68 13.55
C LYS A 142 -5.38 -6.56 12.63
N PRO A 143 -4.80 -7.09 11.54
CA PRO A 143 -5.63 -7.81 10.61
C PRO A 143 -6.28 -8.96 11.37
N LYS A 144 -7.61 -9.03 11.37
CA LYS A 144 -8.30 -10.12 12.07
C LYS A 144 -7.99 -11.38 11.27
N ILE A 145 -6.97 -12.11 11.68
CA ILE A 145 -6.59 -13.36 11.04
C ILE A 145 -7.55 -14.44 11.54
N ILE A 146 -8.37 -14.95 10.64
CA ILE A 146 -9.25 -16.08 10.93
C ILE A 146 -8.53 -17.33 10.43
N ARG A 147 -7.93 -18.09 11.36
CA ARG A 147 -7.34 -19.41 11.09
C ARG A 147 -8.42 -20.48 11.19
N GLN A 148 -8.52 -21.32 10.17
CA GLN A 148 -9.38 -22.49 10.15
C GLN A 148 -8.61 -23.68 9.58
N THR A 149 -8.83 -24.86 10.15
CA THR A 149 -8.38 -26.11 9.52
C THR A 149 -9.09 -26.30 8.19
N ARG A 150 -8.48 -27.06 7.27
CA ARG A 150 -9.11 -27.43 5.98
C ARG A 150 -10.50 -28.05 6.19
N ARG A 151 -10.68 -28.84 7.25
CA ARG A 151 -11.96 -29.47 7.60
C ARG A 151 -13.02 -28.43 7.98
N GLU A 152 -12.67 -27.46 8.83
CA GLU A 152 -13.57 -26.37 9.23
C GLU A 152 -13.92 -25.46 8.04
N TRP A 153 -12.92 -25.12 7.23
CA TRP A 153 -13.11 -24.32 6.03
C TRP A 153 -14.04 -25.00 5.02
N LEU A 154 -13.86 -26.31 4.80
CA LEU A 154 -14.75 -27.10 3.94
C LEU A 154 -16.16 -27.21 4.50
N ALA A 155 -16.30 -27.39 5.82
CA ALA A 155 -17.61 -27.44 6.47
C ALA A 155 -18.34 -26.09 6.35
N GLU A 156 -17.62 -24.98 6.45
CA GLU A 156 -18.21 -23.65 6.26
C GLU A 156 -18.69 -23.43 4.83
N GLY A 157 -17.87 -23.77 3.82
CA GLY A 157 -18.28 -23.67 2.42
C GLY A 157 -19.52 -24.50 2.13
N ARG A 158 -19.56 -25.76 2.60
CA ARG A 158 -20.74 -26.63 2.50
C ARG A 158 -21.98 -26.03 3.15
N ARG A 159 -21.83 -25.51 4.37
CA ARG A 159 -22.94 -24.87 5.10
C ARG A 159 -23.48 -23.64 4.35
N ARG A 160 -22.63 -22.91 3.61
CA ARG A 160 -23.03 -21.67 2.93
C ARG A 160 -23.59 -21.89 1.54
N PHE A 161 -23.03 -22.83 0.78
CA PHE A 161 -23.28 -22.94 -0.67
C PHE A 161 -23.64 -24.36 -1.11
N GLY A 162 -23.71 -25.33 -0.19
CA GLY A 162 -23.97 -26.73 -0.51
C GLY A 162 -22.70 -27.54 -0.83
N ASP A 163 -22.90 -28.82 -1.13
CA ASP A 163 -21.81 -29.77 -1.33
C ASP A 163 -21.02 -29.56 -2.62
N ASP A 164 -21.64 -28.95 -3.64
CA ASP A 164 -20.95 -28.63 -4.88
C ASP A 164 -20.05 -27.39 -4.69
N MET A 165 -18.74 -27.61 -4.80
CA MET A 165 -17.76 -26.51 -4.70
C MET A 165 -17.89 -25.51 -5.84
N ASN A 166 -18.46 -25.87 -6.99
CA ASN A 166 -18.64 -24.94 -8.11
C ASN A 166 -19.58 -23.78 -7.78
N ASP A 167 -20.49 -23.98 -6.83
CA ASP A 167 -21.43 -22.96 -6.35
C ASP A 167 -20.82 -22.03 -5.29
N TRP A 168 -19.60 -22.33 -4.83
CA TRP A 168 -18.96 -21.57 -3.77
C TRP A 168 -18.52 -20.20 -4.26
N LYS A 169 -18.78 -19.19 -3.44
CA LYS A 169 -18.56 -17.78 -3.76
C LYS A 169 -17.59 -17.15 -2.79
N PHE A 170 -16.63 -16.39 -3.31
CA PHE A 170 -15.58 -15.72 -2.54
C PHE A 170 -15.51 -14.23 -2.86
N LYS A 171 -15.36 -13.38 -1.86
CA LYS A 171 -15.29 -11.92 -2.04
C LYS A 171 -13.83 -11.48 -2.20
N CYS A 172 -13.52 -10.81 -3.31
CA CYS A 172 -12.22 -10.19 -3.54
C CYS A 172 -12.02 -9.04 -2.54
N PRO A 173 -10.92 -9.01 -1.76
CA PRO A 173 -10.68 -7.92 -0.83
C PRO A 173 -10.31 -6.61 -1.54
N GLN A 174 -9.69 -6.66 -2.72
CA GLN A 174 -9.25 -5.44 -3.42
C GLN A 174 -10.41 -4.68 -4.08
N CYS A 175 -11.30 -5.38 -4.80
CA CYS A 175 -12.37 -4.73 -5.58
C CYS A 175 -13.79 -5.10 -5.12
N GLY A 176 -13.94 -5.96 -4.11
CA GLY A 176 -15.24 -6.39 -3.60
C GLY A 176 -16.01 -7.37 -4.50
N ARG A 177 -15.49 -7.73 -5.68
CA ARG A 177 -16.12 -8.67 -6.61
C ARG A 177 -16.37 -10.03 -5.95
N ILE A 178 -17.53 -10.62 -6.22
CA ILE A 178 -17.81 -12.02 -5.88
C ILE A 178 -17.30 -12.93 -7.00
N ASN A 179 -16.40 -13.83 -6.66
CA ASN A 179 -15.80 -14.84 -7.52
C ASN A 179 -16.53 -16.17 -7.27
N LEU A 180 -17.19 -16.71 -8.30
CA LEU A 180 -17.80 -18.03 -8.25
C LEU A 180 -16.78 -19.07 -8.73
N VAL A 181 -16.63 -20.19 -8.02
CA VAL A 181 -15.69 -21.26 -8.40
C VAL A 181 -15.90 -21.73 -9.83
N GLY A 182 -17.16 -22.00 -10.22
CA GLY A 182 -17.50 -22.45 -11.58
C GLY A 182 -17.23 -21.43 -12.69
N GLU A 183 -16.95 -20.15 -12.38
CA GLU A 183 -16.55 -19.18 -13.41
C GLU A 183 -15.11 -19.39 -13.89
N PHE A 184 -14.23 -19.95 -13.06
CA PHE A 184 -12.80 -20.09 -13.36
C PHE A 184 -12.51 -21.18 -14.38
N GLU A 185 -13.31 -22.25 -14.38
CA GLU A 185 -13.16 -23.36 -15.34
C GLU A 185 -13.31 -22.87 -16.79
N LYS A 186 -14.14 -21.85 -17.02
CA LYS A 186 -14.35 -21.23 -18.35
C LYS A 186 -13.09 -20.56 -18.91
N TYR A 187 -12.10 -20.27 -18.05
CA TYR A 187 -10.85 -19.62 -18.42
C TYR A 187 -9.64 -20.56 -18.24
N TYR A 188 -9.86 -21.87 -18.26
CA TYR A 188 -8.82 -22.90 -18.06
C TYR A 188 -8.05 -22.76 -16.73
N MET A 189 -8.67 -22.12 -15.74
CA MET A 189 -8.15 -22.03 -14.39
C MET A 189 -8.76 -23.13 -13.53
N SER A 190 -8.00 -23.63 -12.57
CA SER A 190 -8.57 -24.51 -11.54
C SER A 190 -9.65 -23.75 -10.79
N GLY A 191 -10.80 -24.38 -10.51
CA GLY A 191 -11.83 -23.79 -9.65
C GLY A 191 -11.27 -23.38 -8.27
N SER A 192 -10.19 -24.02 -7.81
CA SER A 192 -9.47 -23.64 -6.60
C SER A 192 -8.84 -22.23 -6.66
N SER A 193 -8.70 -21.63 -7.84
CA SER A 193 -8.22 -20.26 -7.97
C SER A 193 -9.22 -19.23 -7.43
N ALA A 194 -10.51 -19.55 -7.34
CA ALA A 194 -11.51 -18.58 -6.88
C ALA A 194 -11.32 -18.13 -5.43
N PHE A 195 -10.71 -18.96 -4.59
CA PHE A 195 -10.44 -18.61 -3.20
C PHE A 195 -9.17 -17.76 -3.04
N ASN A 196 -8.37 -17.51 -4.07
CA ASN A 196 -7.14 -16.73 -3.94
C ASN A 196 -6.79 -15.80 -5.12
N HIS A 197 -7.58 -15.81 -6.19
CA HIS A 197 -7.43 -14.94 -7.35
C HIS A 197 -8.76 -14.25 -7.66
N CYS A 198 -8.69 -12.98 -8.03
CA CYS A 198 -9.81 -12.26 -8.61
C CYS A 198 -9.89 -12.57 -10.11
N ILE A 199 -11.05 -13.04 -10.58
CA ILE A 199 -11.28 -13.31 -12.00
C ILE A 199 -11.48 -12.03 -12.83
N GLY A 200 -11.58 -10.87 -12.17
CA GLY A 200 -11.91 -9.59 -12.80
C GLY A 200 -11.05 -9.28 -14.04
N TYR A 201 -9.75 -9.54 -13.97
CA TYR A 201 -8.83 -9.37 -15.11
C TYR A 201 -9.20 -10.19 -16.34
N PHE A 202 -9.68 -11.43 -16.16
CA PHE A 202 -10.07 -12.30 -17.27
C PHE A 202 -11.38 -11.88 -17.93
N LEU A 203 -12.26 -11.25 -17.17
CA LEU A 203 -13.54 -10.74 -17.69
C LEU A 203 -13.40 -9.40 -18.41
N HIS A 204 -12.47 -8.56 -17.94
CA HIS A 204 -12.23 -7.23 -18.48
C HIS A 204 -10.71 -6.99 -18.56
N PRO A 205 -10.01 -7.47 -19.60
CA PRO A 205 -8.56 -7.33 -19.73
C PRO A 205 -8.07 -5.87 -19.68
N GLU A 206 -8.90 -4.92 -20.12
CA GLU A 206 -8.63 -3.48 -20.20
C GLU A 206 -8.72 -2.71 -18.87
N GLY A 207 -9.04 -3.36 -17.75
CA GLY A 207 -9.12 -2.67 -16.45
C GLY A 207 -9.63 -3.51 -15.28
N GLY A 208 -9.82 -4.80 -15.48
CA GLY A 208 -10.30 -5.73 -14.48
C GLY A 208 -9.27 -5.99 -13.38
N CYS A 209 -9.76 -6.16 -12.16
CA CYS A 209 -8.92 -6.45 -10.99
C CYS A 209 -8.18 -7.79 -11.16
N ASN A 210 -6.86 -7.76 -11.07
CA ASN A 210 -5.95 -8.92 -11.14
C ASN A 210 -5.42 -9.36 -9.76
N TRP A 211 -6.08 -8.92 -8.68
CA TRP A 211 -5.63 -9.18 -7.32
C TRP A 211 -5.56 -10.68 -7.00
N LYS A 212 -4.49 -11.09 -6.31
CA LYS A 212 -4.30 -12.45 -5.81
C LYS A 212 -3.58 -12.46 -4.46
N THR A 213 -3.84 -13.46 -3.63
CA THR A 213 -3.12 -13.62 -2.36
C THR A 213 -1.67 -14.03 -2.64
N ASN A 214 -0.69 -13.23 -2.24
CA ASN A 214 0.74 -13.53 -2.43
C ASN A 214 1.53 -13.42 -1.11
N GLY A 215 0.95 -13.76 0.05
CA GLY A 215 1.65 -13.55 1.33
C GLY A 215 1.81 -12.08 1.69
N ILE A 216 0.98 -11.20 1.11
CA ILE A 216 0.90 -9.78 1.43
C ILE A 216 -0.45 -9.54 2.11
N SER A 217 -0.39 -8.82 3.21
CA SER A 217 -1.54 -8.41 4.01
C SER A 217 -2.70 -7.93 3.14
N SER A 218 -3.90 -8.45 3.41
CA SER A 218 -5.13 -8.00 2.75
C SER A 218 -5.26 -6.47 2.84
N PRO A 219 -5.58 -5.77 1.75
CA PRO A 219 -5.73 -4.32 1.72
C PRO A 219 -6.71 -3.79 2.78
N ASN A 220 -7.68 -4.62 3.20
CA ASN A 220 -8.73 -4.24 4.14
C ASN A 220 -8.49 -4.76 5.57
N GLY A 221 -7.29 -5.30 5.87
CA GLY A 221 -6.97 -5.78 7.21
C GLY A 221 -7.77 -7.00 7.66
N GLN A 222 -8.36 -7.79 6.76
CA GLN A 222 -8.96 -9.08 7.10
C GLN A 222 -8.39 -10.16 6.20
N MET A 223 -7.79 -11.18 6.82
CA MET A 223 -7.14 -12.29 6.14
C MET A 223 -7.69 -13.59 6.69
N LYS A 224 -8.10 -14.49 5.80
CA LYS A 224 -8.53 -15.84 6.17
C LYS A 224 -7.44 -16.83 5.78
N VAL A 225 -7.09 -17.72 6.70
CA VAL A 225 -6.01 -18.69 6.53
C VAL A 225 -6.58 -20.10 6.68
N MET A 226 -6.42 -20.90 5.63
CA MET A 226 -6.72 -22.33 5.62
C MET A 226 -5.46 -23.12 6.01
N VAL A 227 -5.53 -23.86 7.11
CA VAL A 227 -4.46 -24.73 7.60
C VAL A 227 -4.71 -26.16 7.12
N ARG A 228 -3.78 -26.73 6.35
CA ARG A 228 -3.83 -28.14 5.90
C ARG A 228 -3.39 -29.09 7.02
N GLU A 229 -3.70 -30.37 6.86
CA GLU A 229 -3.36 -31.44 7.84
C GLU A 229 -1.85 -31.57 8.08
N ASN A 230 -1.02 -31.21 7.10
CA ASN A 230 0.44 -31.19 7.23
C ASN A 230 1.00 -29.90 7.86
N GLY A 231 0.14 -29.05 8.44
CA GLY A 231 0.52 -27.77 9.03
C GLY A 231 0.81 -26.64 8.04
N ARG A 232 0.73 -26.89 6.72
CA ARG A 232 0.90 -25.82 5.72
C ARG A 232 -0.31 -24.90 5.70
N GLU A 233 -0.03 -23.61 5.65
CA GLU A 233 -1.04 -22.56 5.65
C GLU A 233 -1.20 -21.93 4.27
N PHE A 234 -2.45 -21.63 3.91
CA PHE A 234 -2.81 -20.97 2.66
C PHE A 234 -3.71 -19.79 2.95
N GLU A 235 -3.34 -18.62 2.45
CA GLU A 235 -4.20 -17.45 2.44
C GLU A 235 -5.34 -17.67 1.45
N VAL A 236 -6.55 -17.36 1.90
CA VAL A 236 -7.76 -17.46 1.11
C VAL A 236 -8.62 -16.21 1.30
N PHE A 237 -9.41 -15.87 0.30
CA PHE A 237 -10.46 -14.88 0.35
C PHE A 237 -11.58 -15.33 1.30
N GLU A 238 -12.32 -14.36 1.80
CA GLU A 238 -13.52 -14.65 2.57
C GLU A 238 -14.61 -15.22 1.66
N PHE A 239 -15.43 -16.11 2.23
CA PHE A 239 -16.68 -16.51 1.56
C PHE A 239 -17.57 -15.28 1.39
N ALA A 240 -18.26 -15.21 0.26
CA ALA A 240 -19.28 -14.20 0.04
C ALA A 240 -20.42 -14.32 1.07
N ASP A 241 -21.10 -13.21 1.31
CA ASP A 241 -22.35 -13.23 2.07
C ASP A 241 -23.43 -13.95 1.26
N ILE A 242 -24.20 -14.80 1.94
CA ILE A 242 -25.43 -15.36 1.36
C ILE A 242 -26.46 -14.23 1.46
N LYS A 243 -26.89 -13.66 0.33
CA LYS A 243 -28.11 -12.87 0.36
C LYS A 243 -29.24 -13.82 0.70
N VAL A 244 -29.80 -13.68 1.91
CA VAL A 244 -31.08 -14.28 2.24
C VAL A 244 -32.10 -13.51 1.41
N GLU A 245 -32.63 -14.15 0.37
CA GLU A 245 -33.83 -13.67 -0.33
C GLU A 245 -35.06 -13.82 0.54
#